data_AF-A0A6A7M8S4-F1
#
_entry.id   AF-A0A6A7M8S4-F1
#
_cell.length_a   1.000
_cell.length_b   1.000
_cell.length_c   1.000
_cell.angle_alpha   90.00
_cell.angle_beta   90.00
_cell.angle_gamma   90.00
#
_symmetry.space_group_name_H-M   'P 1'
#
loop_
_entity.id
_entity.type
_entity.pdbx_description
1 polymer ?
#
loop_
_entity_poly.entity_id
_entity_poly.type
_entity_poly.pdbx_seq_one_letter_code
_entity_poly.pdbx_strand_id
1 'polypeptide(L)'
;MRQIDAANATITPQQAQAFLSGKTWRSTESSSGQHIHYSAPDGRDFAWFRGQERILAGEWRIETGPGSKGQPVTRLCLRYPAEAAHPISKAAGGQWYCRAAGSVFHWIPERANGDVLGLASRTQAPFELHLTNLTIAQLKARANP
;
A
#
# COMPACT_ATOMS: atom_id res chain seq x y z
N MET A 1 7.53 -25.35 -4.12
CA MET A 1 7.70 -23.95 -3.67
C MET A 1 6.39 -23.22 -3.95
N ARG A 2 5.82 -22.47 -2.99
CA ARG A 2 4.58 -21.72 -3.27
C ARG A 2 4.88 -20.56 -4.22
N GLN A 3 3.94 -20.16 -5.07
CA GLN A 3 4.11 -19.07 -6.04
C GLN A 3 4.56 -17.75 -5.39
N ILE A 4 4.07 -17.48 -4.16
CA ILE A 4 4.46 -16.32 -3.35
C ILE A 4 5.93 -16.38 -2.91
N ASP A 5 6.44 -17.57 -2.55
CA ASP A 5 7.84 -17.75 -2.18
C ASP A 5 8.76 -17.47 -3.38
N ALA A 6 8.35 -17.92 -4.57
CA ALA A 6 9.07 -17.66 -5.81
C ALA A 6 9.06 -16.17 -6.16
N ALA A 7 7.91 -15.50 -6.07
CA ALA A 7 7.79 -14.06 -6.33
C ALA A 7 8.62 -13.21 -5.36
N ASN A 8 8.73 -13.62 -4.10
CA ASN A 8 9.60 -12.95 -3.12
C ASN A 8 11.10 -13.10 -3.45
N ALA A 9 11.49 -14.23 -4.06
CA ALA A 9 12.89 -14.54 -4.35
C ALA A 9 13.41 -13.83 -5.62
N THR A 10 12.53 -13.49 -6.57
CA THR A 10 12.94 -13.00 -7.90
C THR A 10 12.73 -11.52 -8.12
N ILE A 11 11.91 -10.84 -7.30
CA ILE A 11 11.62 -9.43 -7.52
C ILE A 11 12.77 -8.52 -7.08
N THR A 12 13.27 -7.69 -8.01
CA THR A 12 14.36 -6.75 -7.72
C THR A 12 13.84 -5.46 -7.07
N PRO A 13 14.68 -4.70 -6.35
CA PRO A 13 14.29 -3.40 -5.82
C PRO A 13 13.79 -2.43 -6.89
N GLN A 14 14.43 -2.41 -8.07
CA GLN A 14 14.01 -1.56 -9.19
C GLN A 14 12.63 -1.96 -9.74
N GLN A 15 12.37 -3.26 -9.90
CA GLN A 15 11.05 -3.75 -10.32
C GLN A 15 9.97 -3.40 -9.30
N ALA A 16 10.27 -3.56 -8.01
CA ALA A 16 9.35 -3.19 -6.94
C ALA A 16 9.10 -1.68 -6.88
N GLN A 17 10.12 -0.85 -7.06
CA GLN A 17 9.99 0.60 -7.14
C GLN A 17 9.08 0.99 -8.32
N ALA A 18 9.33 0.45 -9.51
CA ALA A 18 8.52 0.71 -10.70
C ALA A 18 7.07 0.19 -10.57
N PHE A 19 6.84 -0.82 -9.72
CA PHE A 19 5.53 -1.38 -9.48
C PHE A 19 4.60 -0.40 -8.75
N LEU A 20 5.11 0.47 -7.88
CA LEU A 20 4.30 1.37 -7.04
C LEU A 20 4.55 2.85 -7.28
N SER A 21 5.76 3.25 -7.69
CA SER A 21 6.15 4.65 -7.84
C SER A 21 5.23 5.40 -8.80
N GLY A 22 4.62 6.47 -8.29
CA GLY A 22 3.69 7.31 -9.02
C GLY A 22 2.40 6.58 -9.40
N LYS A 23 1.92 5.64 -8.57
CA LYS A 23 0.70 4.88 -8.84
C LYS A 23 -0.26 4.90 -7.68
N THR A 24 -1.55 4.95 -8.02
CA THR A 24 -2.63 4.58 -7.11
C THR A 24 -2.81 3.07 -7.20
N TRP A 25 -2.79 2.39 -6.07
CA TRP A 25 -2.90 0.94 -6.02
C TRP A 25 -3.90 0.49 -4.96
N ARG A 26 -4.64 -0.56 -5.28
CA ARG A 26 -5.64 -1.15 -4.41
C ARG A 26 -5.15 -2.50 -3.94
N SER A 27 -5.14 -2.69 -2.63
CA SER A 27 -4.89 -3.98 -2.01
C SER A 27 -6.17 -4.55 -1.43
N THR A 28 -6.29 -5.87 -1.49
CA THR A 28 -7.41 -6.65 -0.92
C THR A 28 -6.88 -7.74 0.02
N GLU A 29 -5.84 -7.42 0.80
CA GLU A 29 -5.29 -8.35 1.78
C GLU A 29 -6.39 -8.85 2.72
N SER A 30 -6.48 -10.17 2.87
CA SER A 30 -7.60 -10.85 3.54
C SER A 30 -7.80 -10.42 5.00
N SER A 31 -6.72 -10.11 5.73
CA SER A 31 -6.78 -9.76 7.16
C SER A 31 -7.11 -8.29 7.43
N SER A 32 -6.77 -7.39 6.52
CA SER A 32 -6.95 -5.93 6.68
C SER A 32 -8.07 -5.36 5.79
N GLY A 33 -8.54 -6.12 4.80
CA GLY A 33 -9.56 -5.71 3.84
C GLY A 33 -9.03 -4.74 2.79
N GLN A 34 -9.95 -4.12 2.05
CA GLN A 34 -9.59 -3.12 1.06
C GLN A 34 -8.88 -1.93 1.70
N HIS A 35 -7.75 -1.56 1.11
CA HIS A 35 -7.09 -0.28 1.33
C HIS A 35 -6.49 0.20 0.01
N ILE A 36 -6.45 1.51 -0.14
CA ILE A 36 -5.97 2.18 -1.35
C ILE A 36 -4.84 3.11 -0.97
N HIS A 37 -3.81 3.12 -1.79
CA HIS A 37 -2.65 3.94 -1.57
C HIS A 37 -2.34 4.70 -2.85
N TYR A 38 -1.84 5.93 -2.71
CA TYR A 38 -1.06 6.59 -3.74
C TYR A 38 0.38 6.73 -3.23
N SER A 39 1.30 6.03 -3.88
CA SER A 39 2.72 6.06 -3.54
C SER A 39 3.44 7.00 -4.50
N ALA A 40 3.70 8.23 -4.04
CA ALA A 40 4.32 9.27 -4.85
C ALA A 40 5.81 8.96 -5.12
N PRO A 41 6.37 9.40 -6.27
CA PRO A 41 7.77 9.10 -6.61
C PRO A 41 8.81 9.64 -5.61
N ASP A 42 8.45 10.63 -4.80
CA ASP A 42 9.29 11.26 -3.79
C ASP A 42 9.30 10.51 -2.43
N GLY A 43 8.66 9.34 -2.35
CA GLY A 43 8.63 8.53 -1.14
C GLY A 43 7.46 8.84 -0.19
N ARG A 44 6.58 9.79 -0.52
CA ARG A 44 5.33 9.99 0.23
C ARG A 44 4.28 8.96 -0.13
N ASP A 45 3.52 8.51 0.85
CA ASP A 45 2.38 7.60 0.66
C ASP A 45 1.11 8.22 1.23
N PHE A 46 0.01 8.09 0.51
CA PHE A 46 -1.30 8.59 0.93
C PHE A 46 -2.27 7.44 0.92
N ALA A 47 -2.73 7.02 2.10
CA ALA A 47 -3.48 5.79 2.27
C ALA A 47 -4.90 6.02 2.76
N TRP A 48 -5.83 5.33 2.14
CA TRP A 48 -7.24 5.29 2.49
C TRP A 48 -7.58 3.90 2.97
N PHE A 49 -7.80 3.77 4.28
CA PHE A 49 -8.10 2.52 4.94
C PHE A 49 -9.59 2.39 5.24
N ARG A 50 -10.06 1.14 5.27
CA ARG A 50 -11.40 0.80 5.76
C ARG A 50 -11.63 1.29 7.19
N GLY A 51 -12.80 1.88 7.42
CA GLY A 51 -13.20 2.45 8.71
C GLY A 51 -12.42 3.69 9.14
N GLN A 52 -11.60 4.27 8.25
CA GLN A 52 -10.93 5.55 8.49
C GLN A 52 -11.64 6.64 7.70
N GLU A 53 -12.05 7.70 8.40
CA GLU A 53 -12.67 8.89 7.80
C GLU A 53 -11.65 9.81 7.13
N ARG A 54 -10.35 9.57 7.36
CA ARG A 54 -9.25 10.43 6.88
C ARG A 54 -8.27 9.68 6.00
N ILE A 55 -7.61 10.45 5.12
CA ILE A 55 -6.45 9.98 4.37
C ILE A 55 -5.23 10.05 5.28
N LEU A 56 -4.50 8.95 5.37
CA LEU A 56 -3.27 8.86 6.14
C LEU A 56 -2.10 9.28 5.26
N ALA A 57 -1.45 10.38 5.63
CA ALA A 57 -0.18 10.77 5.03
C ALA A 57 0.97 10.03 5.73
N GLY A 58 1.84 9.43 4.93
CA GLY A 58 2.95 8.63 5.40
C GLY A 58 4.08 8.59 4.38
N GLU A 59 4.90 7.57 4.52
CA GLU A 59 6.09 7.36 3.71
C GLU A 59 6.13 5.91 3.24
N TRP A 60 6.68 5.71 2.05
CA TRP A 60 6.98 4.40 1.51
C TRP A 60 8.41 4.36 0.98
N ARG A 61 8.99 3.16 1.01
CA ARG A 61 10.25 2.87 0.34
C ARG A 61 10.38 1.40 -0.01
N ILE A 62 11.22 1.12 -0.98
CA ILE A 62 11.70 -0.24 -1.25
C ILE A 62 13.10 -0.38 -0.64
N GLU A 63 13.31 -1.48 0.08
CA GLU A 63 14.63 -1.81 0.63
C GLU A 63 14.92 -3.31 0.52
N THR A 64 16.20 -3.66 0.59
CA THR A 64 16.59 -5.06 0.78
C THR A 64 16.67 -5.36 2.27
N GLY A 65 16.26 -6.55 2.71
CA GLY A 65 16.63 -7.05 4.03
C GLY A 65 16.15 -8.47 4.27
N PRO A 66 16.15 -8.94 5.52
CA PRO A 66 15.95 -10.35 5.80
C PRO A 66 14.51 -10.78 5.49
N GLY A 67 14.39 -11.88 4.75
CA GLY A 67 13.16 -12.62 4.54
C GLY A 67 12.89 -13.60 5.67
N SER A 68 11.80 -14.36 5.55
CA SER A 68 11.35 -15.30 6.60
C SER A 68 12.32 -16.44 6.92
N LYS A 69 13.29 -16.75 6.05
CA LYS A 69 14.36 -17.73 6.30
C LYS A 69 15.75 -17.08 6.39
N GLY A 70 15.81 -15.77 6.65
CA GLY A 70 17.06 -15.01 6.79
C GLY A 70 17.74 -14.62 5.47
N GLN A 71 17.25 -15.12 4.32
CA GLN A 71 17.76 -14.73 3.01
C GLN A 71 17.42 -13.27 2.68
N PRO A 72 18.27 -12.53 1.96
CA PRO A 72 17.93 -11.18 1.52
C PRO A 72 16.74 -11.22 0.55
N VAL A 73 15.76 -10.35 0.78
CA VAL A 73 14.59 -10.15 -0.09
C VAL A 73 14.31 -8.66 -0.26
N THR A 74 13.70 -8.31 -1.39
CA THR A 74 13.13 -6.98 -1.62
C THR A 74 11.87 -6.80 -0.78
N ARG A 75 11.79 -5.70 -0.03
CA ARG A 75 10.70 -5.38 0.88
C ARG A 75 10.06 -4.03 0.52
N LEU A 76 8.74 -3.97 0.59
CA LEU A 76 8.01 -2.72 0.70
C LEU A 76 7.91 -2.34 2.17
N CYS A 77 8.31 -1.12 2.49
CA CYS A 77 8.17 -0.55 3.82
C CYS A 77 7.22 0.64 3.78
N LEU A 78 6.28 0.67 4.73
CA LEU A 78 5.31 1.74 4.92
C LEU A 78 5.44 2.30 6.34
N ARG A 79 5.21 3.60 6.51
CA ARG A 79 5.22 4.27 7.80
C ARG A 79 4.19 5.40 7.82
N TYR A 80 3.46 5.57 8.92
CA TYR A 80 2.47 6.63 9.10
C TYR A 80 2.71 7.33 10.45
N PRO A 81 3.66 8.28 10.52
CA PRO A 81 4.16 8.80 11.79
C PRO A 81 3.16 9.63 12.59
N ALA A 82 2.13 10.18 11.94
CA ALA A 82 1.03 10.88 12.61
C ALA A 82 0.06 9.92 13.34
N GLU A 83 0.17 8.60 13.10
CA GLU A 83 -0.69 7.60 13.72
C GLU A 83 -0.10 7.08 15.01
N ALA A 84 -0.93 6.97 16.05
CA ALA A 84 -0.55 6.27 17.27
C ALA A 84 -0.20 4.80 16.98
N ALA A 85 -0.96 4.16 16.08
CA ALA A 85 -0.73 2.79 15.64
C ALA A 85 -0.84 2.65 14.13
N HIS A 86 0.08 1.91 13.51
CA HIS A 86 0.06 1.59 12.10
C HIS A 86 -1.21 0.77 11.76
N PRO A 87 -1.98 1.16 10.72
CA PRO A 87 -3.30 0.60 10.44
C PRO A 87 -3.28 -0.91 10.16
N ILE A 88 -2.20 -1.43 9.57
CA ILE A 88 -2.01 -2.86 9.29
C ILE A 88 -1.34 -3.61 10.45
N SER A 89 -0.09 -3.28 10.81
CA SER A 89 0.68 -4.03 11.81
C SER A 89 0.29 -3.81 13.27
N LYS A 90 -0.48 -2.75 13.56
CA LYS A 90 -0.86 -2.30 14.92
C LYS A 90 0.30 -1.90 15.84
N ALA A 91 1.55 -1.96 15.35
CA ALA A 91 2.71 -1.36 16.02
C ALA A 91 2.63 0.18 15.98
N ALA A 92 3.54 0.89 16.65
CA ALA A 92 3.55 2.36 16.63
C ALA A 92 3.64 2.91 15.19
N GLY A 93 2.83 3.92 14.84
CA GLY A 93 2.73 4.41 13.45
C GLY A 93 4.03 4.99 12.90
N GLY A 94 4.89 5.53 13.78
CA GLY A 94 6.24 6.00 13.44
C GLY A 94 7.27 4.91 13.19
N GLN A 95 6.91 3.63 13.29
CA GLN A 95 7.80 2.51 12.94
C GLN A 95 7.57 2.06 11.51
N TRP A 96 8.66 1.72 10.82
CA TRP A 96 8.58 1.12 9.48
C TRP A 96 7.97 -0.28 9.57
N TYR A 97 6.88 -0.49 8.85
CA TYR A 97 6.29 -1.80 8.63
C TYR A 97 6.74 -2.33 7.27
N CYS A 98 7.66 -3.29 7.30
CA CYS A 98 8.28 -3.86 6.11
C CYS A 98 7.77 -5.27 5.82
N ARG A 99 7.40 -5.54 4.58
CA ARG A 99 7.01 -6.87 4.09
C ARG A 99 7.66 -7.19 2.77
N ALA A 100 7.90 -8.48 2.52
CA ALA A 100 8.43 -8.94 1.24
C ALA A 100 7.51 -8.46 0.08
N ALA A 101 8.10 -7.78 -0.91
CA ALA A 101 7.34 -7.08 -1.95
C ALA A 101 6.46 -8.03 -2.76
N GLY A 102 6.97 -9.21 -3.13
CA GLY A 102 6.20 -10.22 -3.87
C GLY A 102 4.93 -10.66 -3.12
N SER A 103 5.00 -10.74 -1.79
CA SER A 103 3.85 -11.09 -0.94
C SER A 103 2.82 -9.97 -0.88
N VAL A 104 3.26 -8.72 -0.84
CA VAL A 104 2.34 -7.58 -0.92
C VAL A 104 1.68 -7.52 -2.29
N PHE A 105 2.46 -7.65 -3.36
CA PHE A 105 1.98 -7.47 -4.73
C PHE A 105 0.98 -8.55 -5.15
N HIS A 106 1.08 -9.74 -4.58
CA HIS A 106 0.06 -10.78 -4.72
C HIS A 106 -1.35 -10.30 -4.32
N TRP A 107 -1.44 -9.39 -3.34
CA TRP A 107 -2.70 -8.82 -2.86
C TRP A 107 -3.09 -7.52 -3.55
N ILE A 108 -2.36 -7.06 -4.56
CA ILE A 108 -2.65 -5.85 -5.34
C ILE A 108 -3.25 -6.26 -6.69
N PRO A 109 -4.57 -6.47 -6.77
CA PRO A 109 -5.24 -6.83 -8.02
C PRO A 109 -5.26 -5.68 -9.05
N GLU A 110 -5.09 -4.43 -8.61
CA GLU A 110 -5.34 -3.27 -9.47
C GLU A 110 -4.43 -2.09 -9.12
N ARG A 111 -3.96 -1.39 -10.16
CA ARG A 111 -3.14 -0.19 -10.08
C ARG A 111 -3.45 0.75 -11.25
N ALA A 112 -3.31 2.04 -11.03
CA ALA A 112 -3.45 3.08 -12.03
C ALA A 112 -2.27 4.06 -11.96
N ASN A 113 -1.84 4.60 -13.10
CA ASN A 113 -0.78 5.61 -13.15
C ASN A 113 -1.30 6.94 -12.60
N GLY A 114 -0.50 7.57 -11.75
CA GLY A 114 -0.81 8.85 -11.10
C GLY A 114 -1.73 8.72 -9.88
N ASP A 115 -2.03 9.87 -9.29
CA ASP A 115 -2.99 10.02 -8.19
C ASP A 115 -4.42 10.15 -8.72
N VAL A 116 -4.97 9.05 -9.24
CA VAL A 116 -6.26 9.08 -9.95
C VAL A 116 -7.47 9.33 -9.04
N LEU A 117 -7.28 9.24 -7.72
CA LEU A 117 -8.28 9.54 -6.69
C LEU A 117 -8.02 10.89 -5.99
N GLY A 118 -6.90 11.55 -6.27
CA GLY A 118 -6.50 12.79 -5.62
C GLY A 118 -6.22 12.63 -4.13
N LEU A 119 -5.65 11.51 -3.70
CA LEU A 119 -5.36 11.24 -2.29
C LEU A 119 -4.32 12.22 -1.73
N ALA A 120 -3.36 12.65 -2.54
CA ALA A 120 -2.29 13.57 -2.11
C ALA A 120 -2.80 14.99 -1.78
N SER A 121 -3.97 15.38 -2.29
CA SER A 121 -4.59 16.68 -2.04
C SER A 121 -5.74 16.61 -1.03
N ARG A 122 -5.98 15.45 -0.41
CA ARG A 122 -7.08 15.22 0.52
C ARG A 122 -6.57 14.95 1.93
N THR A 123 -7.27 15.50 2.91
CA THR A 123 -7.14 15.12 4.32
C THR A 123 -8.26 14.18 4.76
N GLN A 124 -9.45 14.32 4.17
CA GLN A 124 -10.62 13.49 4.44
C GLN A 124 -10.82 12.43 3.36
N ALA A 125 -11.27 11.25 3.76
CA ALA A 125 -11.70 10.21 2.85
C ALA A 125 -12.93 10.71 2.07
N PRO A 126 -13.05 10.43 0.76
CA PRO A 126 -14.23 10.82 -0.01
C PRO A 126 -15.54 10.23 0.54
N PHE A 127 -15.45 9.05 1.14
CA PHE A 127 -16.50 8.35 1.87
C PHE A 127 -15.86 7.25 2.73
N GLU A 128 -16.63 6.55 3.56
CA GLU A 128 -16.13 5.39 4.27
C GLU A 128 -16.05 4.16 3.35
N LEU A 129 -14.88 3.51 3.29
CA LEU A 129 -14.80 2.19 2.64
C LEU A 129 -15.52 1.17 3.52
N HIS A 130 -16.45 0.41 2.93
CA HIS A 130 -17.14 -0.69 3.59
C HIS A 130 -16.57 -2.05 3.17
N LEU A 131 -17.22 -3.15 3.57
CA LEU A 131 -16.76 -4.51 3.31
C LEU A 131 -16.73 -4.89 1.82
N THR A 132 -17.54 -4.24 0.99
CA THR A 132 -17.56 -4.49 -0.45
C THR A 132 -16.33 -3.88 -1.11
N ASN A 133 -15.46 -4.71 -1.68
CA ASN A 133 -14.28 -4.25 -2.41
C ASN A 133 -14.70 -3.54 -3.71
N LEU A 134 -14.40 -2.25 -3.82
CA LEU A 134 -14.63 -1.45 -5.04
C LEU A 134 -13.37 -1.42 -5.91
N THR A 135 -13.50 -1.40 -7.24
CA THR A 135 -12.36 -1.15 -8.15
C THR A 135 -11.92 0.32 -8.07
N ILE A 136 -10.71 0.65 -8.54
CA ILE A 136 -10.24 2.05 -8.61
C ILE A 136 -11.19 2.88 -9.46
N ALA A 137 -11.72 2.33 -10.55
CA ALA A 137 -12.72 3.00 -11.39
C ALA A 137 -14.02 3.30 -10.61
N GLN A 138 -14.54 2.33 -9.85
CA GLN A 138 -15.74 2.53 -9.02
C GLN A 138 -15.51 3.55 -7.89
N LEU A 139 -14.33 3.50 -7.25
CA LEU A 139 -13.93 4.49 -6.25
C LEU A 139 -13.88 5.89 -6.85
N LYS A 140 -13.28 6.04 -8.04
CA LYS A 140 -13.18 7.33 -8.73
C LYS A 140 -14.56 7.90 -9.08
N ALA A 141 -15.44 7.07 -9.63
CA ALA A 141 -16.81 7.46 -9.98
C ALA A 141 -17.62 7.92 -8.76
N ARG A 142 -17.42 7.26 -7.60
CA ARG A 142 -18.13 7.62 -6.36
C ARG A 142 -17.52 8.82 -5.63
N ALA A 143 -16.20 8.99 -5.71
CA ALA A 143 -15.48 10.08 -5.03
C ALA A 143 -15.64 11.44 -5.73
N ASN A 144 -15.95 11.42 -7.04
CA ASN A 144 -16.20 12.61 -7.86
C ASN A 144 -17.47 12.36 -8.71
N PRO A 145 -18.66 12.32 -8.07
CA PRO A 145 -19.92 12.09 -8.78
C PRO A 145 -20.30 13.25 -9.69
#